data_AF-A0A3D1UY08-F1
#
_entry.id   AF-A0A3D1UY08-F1
#
_cell.length_a   1.000
_cell.length_b   1.000
_cell.length_c   1.000
_cell.angle_alpha   90.00
_cell.angle_beta   90.00
_cell.angle_gamma   90.00
#
_symmetry.space_group_name_H-M   'P 1'
#
loop_
_entity.id
_entity.type
_entity.pdbx_description
1 polymer ?
#
loop_
_entity_poly.entity_id
_entity_poly.type
_entity_poly.pdbx_seq_one_letter_code
_entity_poly.pdbx_strand_id
1 'polypeptide(L)' 'MIKTLTKHGNSAALVIERPILDLLGATADTAFEVVTDGKALILTPVKDATRHTRFRQSM' A
#
# COMPACT_ATOMS: atom_id res chain seq x y z
N MET A 1 1.40 9.12 -13.61
CA MET A 1 2.65 8.53 -14.15
C MET A 1 2.38 7.09 -14.54
N ILE A 2 3.00 6.58 -15.60
CA ILE A 2 2.90 5.15 -15.97
C ILE A 2 4.20 4.50 -15.51
N LYS A 3 4.10 3.42 -14.73
CA LYS A 3 5.23 2.64 -14.23
C LYS A 3 5.00 1.17 -14.53
N THR A 4 6.08 0.42 -14.68
CA THR A 4 6.06 -1.03 -14.83
C THR A 4 6.50 -1.70 -13.54
N LEU A 5 6.11 -2.98 -13.40
CA LEU A 5 6.57 -3.81 -12.30
C LEU A 5 8.05 -4.20 -12.51
N THR A 6 8.79 -4.28 -11.42
CA THR A 6 10.15 -4.81 -11.39
C THR A 6 10.16 -6.17 -10.71
N LYS A 7 11.09 -7.04 -11.10
CA LYS A 7 11.26 -8.34 -10.45
C LYS A 7 11.85 -8.15 -9.05
N HIS A 8 11.23 -8.77 -8.04
CA HIS A 8 11.72 -8.82 -6.67
C HIS A 8 11.65 -10.26 -6.17
N GLY A 9 12.76 -11.00 -6.32
CA GLY A 9 12.78 -12.44 -6.05
C GLY A 9 11.82 -13.22 -6.96
N ASN A 10 10.91 -13.97 -6.33
CA ASN A 10 9.84 -14.70 -7.02
C ASN A 10 8.56 -13.87 -7.21
N SER A 11 8.59 -12.59 -6.85
CA SER A 11 7.45 -11.67 -6.91
C SER A 11 7.75 -10.47 -7.79
N ALA A 12 6.73 -9.62 -7.97
CA ALA A 12 6.83 -8.33 -8.63
C ALA A 12 6.68 -7.21 -7.60
N ALA A 13 7.39 -6.11 -7.82
CA ALA A 13 7.29 -4.90 -7.00
C ALA A 13 6.96 -3.69 -7.88
N LEU A 14 6.19 -2.75 -7.32
CA LEU A 14 6.02 -1.43 -7.89
C LEU A 14 6.87 -0.45 -7.09
N VAL A 15 7.85 0.18 -7.72
CA VAL A 15 8.66 1.21 -7.05
C VAL A 15 7.77 2.42 -6.78
N ILE A 16 7.83 3.00 -5.59
CA ILE A 16 7.15 4.26 -5.26
C ILE A 16 8.24 5.28 -4.90
N GLU A 17 8.22 6.43 -5.57
CA GLU A 17 9.18 7.49 -5.31
C GLU A 17 8.93 8.14 -3.95
N ARG A 18 10.01 8.55 -3.28
CA ARG A 18 9.96 9.22 -1.97
C ARG A 18 8.97 10.40 -1.91
N PRO A 19 8.87 11.31 -2.91
CA PRO A 19 7.89 12.39 -2.86
C PRO A 19 6.43 11.93 -2.75
N ILE A 20 6.07 10.75 -3.28
CA ILE A 20 4.73 10.19 -3.13
C ILE A 20 4.51 9.74 -1.68
N LEU A 21 5.51 9.11 -1.06
CA LEU A 21 5.45 8.73 0.36
C LEU A 21 5.38 9.96 1.26
N ASP A 22 6.15 11.01 0.96
CA ASP A 22 6.14 12.27 1.70
C ASP A 22 4.75 12.92 1.66
N LEU A 23 4.09 12.93 0.49
CA LEU A 23 2.71 13.42 0.34
C LEU A 23 1.69 12.60 1.14
N LEU A 24 1.92 11.30 1.30
CA LEU A 24 1.08 10.41 2.11
C LEU A 24 1.39 10.52 3.61
N GLY A 25 2.49 11.19 3.99
CA GLY A 25 3.02 11.18 5.36
C GLY A 25 3.50 9.79 5.78
N ALA A 26 4.04 9.02 4.85
CA ALA A 26 4.47 7.63 5.03
C ALA A 26 5.99 7.49 4.82
N THR A 27 6.54 6.40 5.35
CA THR A 27 7.94 5.98 5.19
C THR A 27 8.00 4.58 4.58
N ALA A 28 9.20 4.10 4.27
CA ALA A 28 9.41 2.74 3.79
C ALA A 28 8.95 1.66 4.79
N ASP A 29 8.91 1.99 6.08
CA ASP A 29 8.47 1.09 7.16
C ASP A 29 6.96 1.21 7.46
N THR A 30 6.26 2.13 6.81
CA THR A 30 4.82 2.31 7.00
C THR A 30 4.07 1.11 6.42
N ALA A 31 3.22 0.48 7.23
CA ALA A 31 2.35 -0.58 6.76
C ALA A 31 1.24 -0.01 5.87
N PHE A 32 0.89 -0.74 4.81
CA PHE A 32 -0.20 -0.39 3.90
C PHE A 32 -1.23 -1.52 3.86
N GLU A 33 -2.50 -1.15 3.91
CA GLU A 33 -3.57 -2.04 3.48
C GLU A 33 -3.62 -2.05 1.95
N VAL A 34 -3.69 -3.26 1.38
CA VAL A 34 -3.76 -3.49 -0.06
C VAL A 34 -5.10 -4.12 -0.39
N VAL A 35 -5.91 -3.42 -1.19
CA VAL A 35 -7.22 -3.91 -1.66
C VAL A 35 -7.22 -3.93 -3.19
N THR A 36 -7.92 -4.91 -3.78
CA THR A 36 -8.14 -4.97 -5.22
C THR A 36 -9.57 -5.37 -5.55
N ASP A 37 -10.09 -4.84 -6.64
CA ASP A 37 -11.34 -5.22 -7.29
C ASP A 37 -11.10 -6.01 -8.59
N GLY A 38 -9.84 -6.40 -8.86
CA GLY A 38 -9.41 -7.05 -10.10
C GLY A 38 -9.05 -6.08 -11.24
N LYS A 39 -9.25 -4.77 -11.08
CA LYS A 39 -8.88 -3.74 -12.06
C LYS A 39 -7.83 -2.78 -11.53
N ALA A 40 -7.88 -2.47 -10.23
CA ALA A 40 -6.95 -1.58 -9.57
C ALA A 40 -6.38 -2.19 -8.29
N LEU A 41 -5.20 -1.72 -7.90
CA LEU A 41 -4.64 -1.90 -6.57
C LEU A 41 -4.77 -0.57 -5.82
N ILE A 42 -5.43 -0.61 -4.66
CA ILE A 42 -5.60 0.54 -3.77
C ILE A 42 -4.69 0.30 -2.56
N LEU A 43 -3.77 1.23 -2.33
CA LEU A 43 -2.80 1.21 -1.25
C LEU A 43 -3.15 2.31 -0.24
N THR A 44 -3.46 1.94 1.00
CA THR A 44 -3.84 2.90 2.05
C THR A 44 -2.90 2.78 3.25
N PRO A 45 -2.20 3.87 3.68
CA PRO A 45 -1.34 3.82 4.86
C PRO A 45 -2.14 3.47 6.13
N VAL A 46 -1.61 2.55 6.94
CA VAL A 46 -2.19 2.17 8.22
C VAL A 46 -1.69 3.13 9.30
N LYS A 47 -2.54 4.08 9.71
CA LYS A 47 -2.17 5.13 10.68
C LYS A 47 -2.38 4.74 12.15
N ASP A 48 -3.17 3.70 12.41
CA ASP A 48 -3.47 3.20 13.75
C ASP A 48 -3.62 1.66 13.72
N ALA A 49 -2.64 0.94 14.25
CA ALA A 49 -2.70 -0.53 14.38
C ALA A 49 -3.93 -1.01 15.18
N THR A 50 -4.49 -0.17 16.04
CA THR A 50 -5.66 -0.43 16.88
C THR A 50 -7.00 -0.24 16.19
N ARG A 51 -7.07 0.42 15.02
CA ARG A 51 -8.35 0.69 14.32
C ARG A 51 -8.71 -0.38 13.28
N HIS A 52 -7.73 -1.12 12.75
CA HIS A 52 -7.95 -2.16 11.72
C HIS A 52 -8.77 -3.36 12.20
N THR A 53 -8.74 -3.68 13.50
CA THR A 53 -9.54 -4.79 14.06
C THR A 53 -11.03 -4.57 13.92
N ARG A 54 -11.49 -3.31 13.92
CA ARG A 54 -12.93 -2.97 13.82
C ARG A 54 -13.49 -3.13 12.41
N PHE A 55 -12.70 -2.89 11.36
CA PHE A 55 -13.20 -3.00 9.99
C PHE A 55 -13.38 -4.46 9.53
N ARG A 56 -12.57 -5.38 10.06
CA ARG A 56 -12.70 -6.82 9.79
C ARG A 56 -13.83 -7.51 10.56
N GLN A 57 -14.39 -6.88 11.60
CA GLN A 57 -15.50 -7.42 12.39
C GLN A 57 -16.89 -6.97 11.89
N SER A 58 -16.94 -6.04 10.94
CA SER A 58 -18.18 -5.53 10.36
C SER A 58 -18.45 -6.01 8.93
N MET A 59 -17.69 -6.99 8.44
CA MET A 59 -17.95 -7.70 7.17
C MET A 59 -18.32 -9.15 7.43
#